data_AF-A0A536QYI4-F1
#
_entry.id   AF-A0A536QYI4-F1
#
_cell.length_a   1.000
_cell.length_b   1.000
_cell.length_c   1.000
_cell.angle_alpha   90.00
_cell.angle_beta   90.00
_cell.angle_gamma   90.00
#
_symmetry.space_group_name_H-M   'P 1'
#
loop_
_entity.id
_entity.type
_entity.pdbx_description
1 polymer ?
#
loop_
_entity_poly.entity_id
_entity_poly.type
_entity_poly.pdbx_seq_one_letter_code
_entity_poly.pdbx_strand_id
1 'polypeptide(L)' 'VHDAWSAPVNLGPPVNTQFAEFQPDLSHDGRTLLFIAGVARGGLGGFDIWMSTRTVNGN' A
#
# COMPACT_ATOMS: atom_id res chain seq x y z
N VAL A 1 -9.76 -21.71 -2.59
CA VAL A 1 -8.31 -21.42 -2.46
C VAL A 1 -7.88 -21.96 -1.11
N HIS A 2 -7.01 -22.97 -1.08
CA HIS A 2 -6.56 -23.65 0.15
C HIS A 2 -5.03 -23.72 0.22
N ASP A 3 -4.35 -22.74 -0.36
CA ASP A 3 -2.91 -22.60 -0.17
C ASP A 3 -2.68 -21.81 1.12
N ALA A 4 -1.72 -22.26 1.92
CA ALA A 4 -1.35 -21.58 3.15
C ALA A 4 -0.72 -20.22 2.80
N TRP A 5 -1.12 -19.18 3.53
CA TRP A 5 -0.48 -17.87 3.44
C TRP A 5 1.00 -17.98 3.81
N SER A 6 1.87 -17.33 3.04
CA SER A 6 3.25 -17.11 3.47
C SER A 6 3.31 -16.09 4.61
N ALA A 7 4.49 -15.95 5.22
CA ALA A 7 4.76 -14.79 6.05
C ALA A 7 4.53 -13.48 5.26
N PRO A 8 3.99 -12.43 5.90
CA PRO A 8 3.83 -11.13 5.26
C PRO A 8 5.18 -10.54 4.89
N VAL A 9 5.23 -9.86 3.73
CA VAL A 9 6.43 -9.17 3.23
C VAL A 9 6.18 -7.67 3.27
N ASN A 10 7.11 -6.93 3.89
CA ASN A 10 7.08 -5.48 3.87
C ASN A 10 7.45 -4.97 2.47
N LEU A 11 6.63 -4.09 1.92
CA LEU A 11 6.74 -3.51 0.59
C LEU A 11 7.80 -2.39 0.51
N GLY A 12 8.34 -1.96 1.66
CA GLY A 12 9.30 -0.88 1.77
C GLY A 12 8.66 0.51 1.54
N PRO A 13 9.43 1.58 1.75
CA PRO A 13 9.01 2.92 1.35
C PRO A 13 8.90 3.03 -0.18
N PRO A 14 7.92 3.76 -0.71
CA PRO A 14 6.97 4.60 0.00
C PRO A 14 5.64 3.88 0.25
N VAL A 15 5.54 2.56 0.41
CA VAL A 15 4.25 1.91 0.74
C VAL A 15 4.14 1.71 2.24
N ASN A 16 5.08 0.99 2.85
CA ASN A 16 5.17 0.88 4.30
C ASN A 16 6.11 1.96 4.84
N THR A 17 5.61 2.78 5.76
CA THR A 17 6.42 3.81 6.44
C THR A 17 6.40 3.62 7.94
N GLN A 18 7.01 4.56 8.66
CA GLN A 18 6.90 4.65 10.12
C GLN A 18 5.52 5.18 10.58
N PHE A 19 4.68 5.65 9.66
CA PHE A 19 3.35 6.18 9.95
C PHE A 19 2.29 5.11 9.73
N ALA A 20 1.04 5.41 10.07
CA ALA A 20 -0.06 4.47 9.88
C ALA A 20 -0.48 4.40 8.41
N GLU A 21 -0.56 3.17 7.90
CA GLU A 21 -1.21 2.80 6.64
C GLU A 21 -2.31 1.76 6.90
N PHE A 22 -3.50 1.92 6.32
CA PHE A 22 -4.62 1.01 6.53
C PHE A 22 -5.61 1.01 5.35
N GLN A 23 -6.54 0.05 5.39
CA GLN A 23 -7.59 -0.19 4.38
C GLN A 23 -7.03 -0.34 2.94
N PRO A 24 -6.10 -1.29 2.70
CA PRO A 24 -5.63 -1.55 1.35
C PRO A 24 -6.73 -2.16 0.49
N ASP A 25 -6.81 -1.72 -0.77
CA ASP A 25 -7.62 -2.33 -1.81
C ASP A 25 -6.84 -2.46 -3.12
N LEU A 26 -7.03 -3.56 -3.83
CA LEU A 26 -6.34 -3.84 -5.09
C LEU A 26 -7.29 -3.60 -6.26
N SER A 27 -6.79 -2.92 -7.29
CA SER A 27 -7.48 -2.83 -8.57
C SER A 27 -7.77 -4.22 -9.14
N HIS A 28 -8.77 -4.30 -10.02
CA HIS A 28 -9.20 -5.56 -10.63
C HIS A 28 -8.06 -6.32 -11.35
N ASP A 29 -7.10 -5.59 -11.94
CA ASP A 29 -5.92 -6.17 -12.60
C ASP A 29 -4.77 -6.51 -11.64
N GLY A 30 -4.93 -6.24 -10.34
CA GLY A 30 -3.94 -6.48 -9.29
C GLY A 30 -2.69 -5.61 -9.39
N ARG A 31 -2.72 -4.52 -10.18
CA ARG A 31 -1.54 -3.66 -10.42
C ARG A 31 -1.49 -2.41 -9.57
N THR A 32 -2.65 -1.92 -9.14
CA THR A 32 -2.75 -0.69 -8.36
C THR A 32 -3.26 -1.01 -6.97
N LEU A 33 -2.50 -0.59 -5.97
CA LEU A 33 -2.89 -0.61 -4.57
C LEU A 33 -3.39 0.78 -4.19
N LEU A 34 -4.63 0.87 -3.75
CA LEU A 34 -5.19 2.04 -3.06
C LEU A 34 -5.11 1.80 -1.55
N PHE A 35 -4.72 2.81 -0.78
CA PHE A 35 -4.62 2.70 0.67
C PHE A 35 -4.72 4.07 1.33
N ILE A 36 -5.05 4.09 2.61
CA ILE A 36 -5.05 5.32 3.41
C ILE A 36 -3.70 5.44 4.13
N ALA A 37 -3.08 6.63 4.10
CA ALA A 37 -1.83 6.90 4.81
C ALA A 37 -1.81 8.29 5.47
N GLY A 38 -1.09 8.38 6.59
CA GLY A 38 -1.00 9.60 7.42
C GLY A 38 -0.07 10.71 6.91
N VAL A 39 -0.25 11.90 7.50
CA VAL A 39 0.28 13.26 7.16
C VAL A 39 1.71 13.37 6.64
N ALA A 40 2.64 12.53 7.09
CA ALA A 40 4.08 12.76 6.89
C ALA A 40 4.58 12.64 5.44
N ARG A 41 3.67 12.39 4.50
CA ARG A 41 3.93 12.31 3.06
C ARG A 41 3.60 13.60 2.30
N GLY A 42 3.14 14.66 2.99
CA GLY A 42 2.81 15.96 2.37
C GLY A 42 1.36 16.08 1.92
N GLY A 43 0.44 15.44 2.64
CA GLY A 43 -1.01 15.48 2.41
C GLY A 43 -1.71 16.70 3.01
N LEU A 44 -2.96 16.93 2.60
CA LEU A 44 -3.78 18.07 3.06
C LEU A 44 -4.58 17.73 4.33
N GLY A 45 -4.82 16.45 4.61
CA GLY A 45 -5.56 15.97 5.78
C GLY A 45 -4.72 15.18 6.78
N GLY A 46 -5.35 14.73 7.87
CA GLY A 46 -4.74 13.81 8.84
C GLY A 46 -4.39 12.45 8.21
N PHE A 47 -5.27 11.99 7.32
CA PHE A 47 -5.16 10.77 6.54
C PHE A 47 -5.73 11.04 5.14
N ASP A 48 -4.98 10.66 4.11
CA ASP A 48 -5.36 10.84 2.72
C ASP A 48 -5.36 9.49 1.98
N ILE A 49 -6.03 9.42 0.84
CA ILE A 49 -5.99 8.26 -0.06
C ILE A 49 -4.74 8.36 -0.93
N TRP A 50 -3.94 7.30 -0.94
CA TRP A 50 -2.73 7.14 -1.72
C TRP A 50 -2.86 5.97 -2.69
N MET A 51 -2.06 6.01 -3.76
CA MET A 51 -1.96 4.91 -4.71
C MET A 51 -0.51 4.51 -4.98
N SER A 52 -0.29 3.22 -5.21
CA SER A 52 0.97 2.68 -5.73
C SER A 52 0.68 1.73 -6.89
N THR A 53 1.45 1.84 -7.96
CA THR A 53 1.33 0.94 -9.12
C THR A 53 2.55 0.05 -9.19
N ARG A 54 2.31 -1.26 -9.22
CA ARG A 54 3.36 -2.27 -9.34
C ARG A 54 4.06 -2.16 -10.69
N THR A 55 5.37 -1.96 -10.66
CA THR A 55 6.27 -2.01 -11.81
C THR A 55 6.72 -3.45 -12.11
N VAL A 56 7.42 -3.64 -13.23
CA VAL A 56 8.02 -4.94 -13.58
C VAL A 56 9.04 -5.44 -12.54
N ASN A 57 9.62 -4.53 -11.76
CA ASN A 57 10.64 -4.83 -10.75
C ASN A 57 10.07 -4.93 -9.33
N GLY A 58 8.77 -4.69 -9.13
CA GLY A 58 8.18 -4.53 -7.79
C GLY A 58 7.56 -3.15 -7.62
N ASN A 59 7.61 -2.60 -6.40
CA ASN A 59 7.07 -1.26 -6.11
C ASN A 59 7.84 -0.16 -6.83
#